data_AF-A0A7Y5TR25-F1
#
_entry.id   AF-A0A7Y5TR25-F1
#
_cell.length_a   1.000
_cell.length_b   1.000
_cell.length_c   1.000
_cell.angle_alpha   90.00
_cell.angle_beta   90.00
_cell.angle_gamma   90.00
#
_symmetry.space_group_name_H-M   'P 1'
#
loop_
_entity.id
_entity.type
_entity.pdbx_description
1 polymer ?
#
loop_
_entity_poly.entity_id
_entity_poly.type
_entity_poly.pdbx_seq_one_letter_code
_entity_poly.pdbx_strand_id
1 'polypeptide(L)'
;MPAGEQVGDIVSVNVNADDACTNPIYHPARVVAIGTHGIVLNDTLNPSGGFTTADFQRYAARFDTLVYPIDSAAFGPPTDIDGNGHVGLIFTRAVNELTPANADSYVGGFTFSRDLFPAKATTDLGACAASNQGEFFYLITPDPAGTINGNRRTAGFVDTNTTAVIAHEFQHLINGGRRIYVNGASDFEATWLDEGLAHIAEELLFYREAGLGPKQNLDTPLLRASTQRRTAFNLDMLGNAGRYQSYLKAPSKSSPYAANDSLSTRGAAWSLLRYLADRSGRTDNAFFFALVNSTAKGIPNLKTVYGADLPGAVRDWNASHAVDDIVSAAAELQQPSWNWHSIYVTLSGAYPLTLAALANGGTASGTIVAGGAAYYRLGVPAGGSATLSLSDPSPTTAANLQLVVVRTR
;
A
#
# COMPACT_ATOMS: atom_id res chain seq x y z
N MET A 1 22.74 10.04 9.84
CA MET A 1 24.02 9.98 9.08
C MET A 1 24.66 11.36 9.13
N PRO A 2 26.00 11.50 9.27
CA PRO A 2 26.62 12.83 9.33
C PRO A 2 26.31 13.68 8.10
N ALA A 3 26.18 14.99 8.28
CA ALA A 3 26.12 15.90 7.14
C ALA A 3 27.47 15.93 6.41
N GLY A 4 27.44 15.89 5.07
CA GLY A 4 28.63 16.06 4.23
C GLY A 4 29.27 14.77 3.67
N GLU A 5 28.60 13.62 3.77
CA GLU A 5 29.01 12.38 3.10
C GLU A 5 29.23 12.58 1.59
N GLN A 6 30.21 11.86 1.05
CA GLN A 6 30.57 11.88 -0.37
C GLN A 6 30.38 10.50 -1.01
N VAL A 7 30.20 10.48 -2.33
CA VAL A 7 30.16 9.23 -3.09
C VAL A 7 31.47 8.47 -2.87
N GLY A 8 31.36 7.23 -2.41
CA GLY A 8 32.49 6.37 -2.07
C GLY A 8 32.66 6.13 -0.57
N ASP A 9 32.13 7.02 0.29
CA ASP A 9 32.20 6.88 1.74
C ASP A 9 31.47 5.62 2.21
N ILE A 10 31.93 5.07 3.33
CA ILE A 10 31.34 3.91 3.99
C ILE A 10 30.75 4.36 5.31
N VAL A 11 29.44 4.18 5.47
CA VAL A 11 28.73 4.41 6.72
C VAL A 11 28.29 3.08 7.34
N SER A 12 28.21 3.04 8.66
CA SER A 12 27.65 1.90 9.37
C SER A 12 26.17 2.14 9.63
N VAL A 13 25.32 1.23 9.15
CA VAL A 13 23.86 1.31 9.28
C VAL A 13 23.31 0.06 9.94
N ASN A 14 22.45 0.21 10.94
CA ASN A 14 21.70 -0.91 11.50
C ASN A 14 20.62 -1.33 10.49
N VAL A 15 20.69 -2.55 9.99
CA VAL A 15 19.75 -3.11 9.02
C VAL A 15 18.81 -4.17 9.63
N ASN A 16 18.84 -4.39 10.95
CA ASN A 16 17.98 -5.39 11.58
C ASN A 16 16.51 -5.05 11.35
N ALA A 17 15.75 -5.96 10.73
CA ALA A 17 14.34 -5.75 10.42
C ALA A 17 13.37 -6.36 11.45
N ASP A 18 13.88 -7.13 12.41
CA ASP A 18 13.09 -7.90 13.38
C ASP A 18 13.16 -7.32 14.81
N ASP A 19 14.27 -6.66 15.17
CA ASP A 19 14.48 -6.05 16.50
C ASP A 19 14.72 -4.55 16.40
N ALA A 20 13.85 -3.78 17.05
CA ALA A 20 13.84 -2.34 16.95
C ALA A 20 15.02 -1.65 17.67
N CYS A 21 15.30 -1.99 18.94
CA CYS A 21 16.11 -1.10 19.80
C CYS A 21 17.22 -1.79 20.58
N THR A 22 17.29 -3.12 20.56
CA THR A 22 18.15 -3.89 21.46
C THR A 22 19.28 -4.61 20.73
N ASN A 23 18.99 -5.22 19.58
CA ASN A 23 19.93 -6.08 18.88
C ASN A 23 20.29 -5.52 17.49
N PRO A 24 21.07 -4.43 17.38
CA PRO A 24 21.43 -3.89 16.08
C PRO A 24 22.27 -4.89 15.27
N ILE A 25 22.02 -4.96 13.97
CA ILE A 25 22.85 -5.65 12.99
C ILE A 25 23.45 -4.59 12.08
N TYR A 26 24.69 -4.21 12.36
CA TYR A 26 25.37 -3.14 11.61
C TYR A 26 26.02 -3.68 10.34
N HIS A 27 25.63 -3.14 9.19
CA HIS A 27 26.28 -3.40 7.91
C HIS A 27 27.08 -2.16 7.46
N PRO A 28 28.26 -2.35 6.84
CA PRO A 28 28.94 -1.27 6.14
C PRO A 28 28.25 -1.03 4.79
N ALA A 29 27.70 0.17 4.60
CA ALA A 29 27.03 0.57 3.37
C ALA A 29 27.81 1.70 2.69
N ARG A 30 28.03 1.54 1.37
CA ARG A 30 28.73 2.52 0.54
C ARG A 30 27.76 3.54 -0.02
N VAL A 31 28.08 4.82 0.10
CA VAL A 31 27.37 5.87 -0.63
C VAL A 31 27.68 5.76 -2.12
N VAL A 32 26.67 5.45 -2.94
CA VAL A 32 26.82 5.19 -4.38
C VAL A 32 26.18 6.25 -5.27
N ALA A 33 25.23 7.02 -4.74
CA ALA A 33 24.68 8.19 -5.41
C ALA A 33 24.15 9.19 -4.37
N ILE A 34 24.26 10.48 -4.67
CA ILE A 34 23.69 11.58 -3.87
C ILE A 34 22.88 12.45 -4.82
N GLY A 35 21.61 12.65 -4.47
CA GLY A 35 20.66 13.51 -5.14
C GLY A 35 20.45 14.83 -4.40
N THR A 36 19.34 15.51 -4.70
CA THR A 36 18.88 16.71 -4.01
C THR A 36 18.17 16.37 -2.70
N HIS A 37 17.42 15.26 -2.67
CA HIS A 37 16.66 14.81 -1.51
C HIS A 37 17.01 13.38 -1.08
N GLY A 38 17.53 12.54 -2.00
CA GLY A 38 17.93 11.16 -1.68
C GLY A 38 19.44 10.97 -1.59
N ILE A 39 19.86 10.09 -0.69
CA ILE A 39 21.21 9.51 -0.68
C ILE A 39 21.10 7.99 -0.77
N VAL A 40 21.72 7.39 -1.79
CA VAL A 40 21.61 5.96 -2.07
C VAL A 40 22.82 5.24 -1.51
N LEU A 41 22.55 4.24 -0.68
CA LEU A 41 23.55 3.41 -0.02
C LEU A 41 23.44 1.98 -0.53
N ASN A 42 24.57 1.40 -0.93
CA ASN A 42 24.68 0.00 -1.30
C ASN A 42 25.48 -0.74 -0.23
N ASP A 43 24.82 -1.66 0.45
CA ASP A 43 25.44 -2.54 1.42
C ASP A 43 26.59 -3.33 0.79
N THR A 44 27.77 -3.25 1.40
CA THR A 44 28.99 -3.90 0.89
C THR A 44 28.98 -5.42 1.03
N LEU A 45 28.02 -5.97 1.78
CA LEU A 45 27.78 -7.40 1.92
C LEU A 45 26.79 -7.95 0.89
N ASN A 46 26.24 -7.10 0.02
CA ASN A 46 25.31 -7.52 -1.03
C ASN A 46 25.91 -8.56 -1.98
N PRO A 47 25.09 -9.49 -2.51
CA PRO A 47 25.53 -10.44 -3.53
C PRO A 47 26.12 -9.75 -4.77
N SER A 48 27.06 -10.43 -5.42
CA SER A 48 27.67 -9.94 -6.66
C SER A 48 26.72 -10.04 -7.87
N GLY A 49 27.03 -9.29 -8.93
CA GLY A 49 26.21 -9.27 -10.15
C GLY A 49 24.92 -8.44 -10.04
N GLY A 50 24.83 -7.58 -9.03
CA GLY A 50 23.70 -6.67 -8.83
C GLY A 50 23.78 -5.37 -9.62
N PHE A 51 23.13 -4.34 -9.08
CA PHE A 51 23.04 -3.02 -9.70
C PHE A 51 24.40 -2.36 -9.89
N THR A 52 24.51 -1.60 -10.99
CA THR A 52 25.66 -0.76 -11.30
C THR A 52 25.51 0.62 -10.68
N THR A 53 26.58 1.41 -10.67
CA THR A 53 26.52 2.83 -10.25
C THR A 53 25.48 3.63 -11.04
N ALA A 54 25.32 3.35 -12.35
CA ALA A 54 24.34 4.03 -13.18
C ALA A 54 22.89 3.69 -12.77
N ASP A 55 22.64 2.48 -12.27
CA ASP A 55 21.34 2.09 -11.73
C ASP A 55 21.02 2.87 -10.45
N PHE A 56 21.97 2.95 -9.52
CA PHE A 56 21.79 3.72 -8.29
C PHE A 56 21.59 5.21 -8.55
N GLN A 57 22.33 5.79 -9.51
CA GLN A 57 22.12 7.18 -9.95
C GLN A 57 20.72 7.37 -10.56
N ARG A 58 20.21 6.39 -11.33
CA ARG A 58 18.83 6.41 -11.86
C ARG A 58 17.82 6.42 -10.72
N TYR A 59 18.00 5.61 -9.67
CA TYR A 59 17.08 5.60 -8.53
C TYR A 59 17.14 6.89 -7.71
N ALA A 60 18.32 7.47 -7.49
CA ALA A 60 18.44 8.78 -6.86
C ALA A 60 17.66 9.86 -7.65
N ALA A 61 17.86 9.89 -8.97
CA ALA A 61 17.15 10.83 -9.84
C ALA A 61 15.63 10.59 -9.86
N ARG A 62 15.17 9.33 -9.90
CA ARG A 62 13.74 9.00 -9.83
C ARG A 62 13.15 9.37 -8.47
N PHE A 63 13.88 9.16 -7.37
CA PHE A 63 13.42 9.60 -6.06
C PHE A 63 13.22 11.12 -6.05
N ASP A 64 14.23 11.90 -6.42
CA ASP A 64 14.16 13.36 -6.36
C ASP A 64 13.11 13.98 -7.29
N THR A 65 13.02 13.48 -8.53
CA THR A 65 12.24 14.13 -9.59
C THR A 65 10.83 13.58 -9.75
N LEU A 66 10.57 12.38 -9.21
CA LEU A 66 9.31 11.69 -9.37
C LEU A 66 8.67 11.39 -8.01
N VAL A 67 9.29 10.54 -7.19
CA VAL A 67 8.66 10.05 -5.96
C VAL A 67 8.53 11.14 -4.90
N TYR A 68 9.63 11.80 -4.55
CA TYR A 68 9.68 12.83 -3.52
C TYR A 68 8.60 13.92 -3.70
N PRO A 69 8.45 14.55 -4.89
CA PRO A 69 7.42 15.56 -5.08
C PRO A 69 5.99 15.00 -5.13
N ILE A 70 5.77 13.75 -5.55
CA ILE A 70 4.43 13.12 -5.50
C ILE A 70 4.03 12.90 -4.05
N ASP A 71 4.86 12.20 -3.29
CA ASP A 71 4.52 11.79 -1.93
C ASP A 71 4.51 12.97 -0.97
N SER A 72 5.46 13.92 -1.11
CA SER A 72 5.44 15.13 -0.29
C SER A 72 4.21 15.99 -0.52
N ALA A 73 3.68 16.02 -1.75
CA ALA A 73 2.45 16.76 -2.06
C ALA A 73 1.20 16.03 -1.55
N ALA A 74 1.19 14.69 -1.57
CA ALA A 74 0.06 13.89 -1.16
C ALA A 74 -0.02 13.68 0.36
N PHE A 75 1.11 13.53 1.04
CA PHE A 75 1.19 13.10 2.44
C PHE A 75 1.84 14.15 3.35
N GLY A 76 2.52 15.14 2.76
CA GLY A 76 3.29 16.17 3.44
C GLY A 76 4.80 15.90 3.36
N PRO A 77 5.65 16.92 3.52
CA PRO A 77 7.10 16.73 3.45
C PRO A 77 7.59 15.78 4.55
N PRO A 78 8.66 15.00 4.30
CA PRO A 78 9.32 14.23 5.35
C PRO A 78 9.93 15.18 6.40
N THR A 79 10.26 14.62 7.55
CA THR A 79 11.14 15.28 8.52
C THR A 79 12.59 15.26 8.03
N ASP A 80 13.46 15.98 8.74
CA ASP A 80 14.91 15.90 8.60
C ASP A 80 15.51 15.95 10.02
N ILE A 81 15.36 14.84 10.75
CA ILE A 81 15.68 14.82 12.19
C ILE A 81 17.18 14.86 12.46
N ASP A 82 17.99 14.46 11.48
CA ASP A 82 19.45 14.46 11.59
C ASP A 82 20.11 15.68 10.91
N GLY A 83 19.30 16.51 10.25
CA GLY A 83 19.71 17.79 9.67
C GLY A 83 20.65 17.65 8.48
N ASN A 84 20.68 16.48 7.85
CA ASN A 84 21.57 16.20 6.73
C ASN A 84 20.93 16.61 5.37
N GLY A 85 19.61 16.87 5.35
CA GLY A 85 18.85 17.30 4.17
C GLY A 85 18.48 16.18 3.19
N HIS A 86 18.74 14.91 3.52
CA HIS A 86 18.57 13.75 2.66
C HIS A 86 17.87 12.58 3.37
N VAL A 87 17.10 11.83 2.59
CA VAL A 87 16.54 10.53 2.95
C VAL A 87 17.47 9.42 2.45
N GLY A 88 17.83 8.48 3.31
CA GLY A 88 18.69 7.35 3.00
C GLY A 88 17.94 6.17 2.37
N LEU A 89 18.29 5.85 1.13
CA LEU A 89 17.79 4.70 0.36
C LEU A 89 18.81 3.56 0.45
N ILE A 90 18.59 2.59 1.34
CA ILE A 90 19.57 1.53 1.63
C ILE A 90 19.22 0.24 0.88
N PHE A 91 19.96 -0.07 -0.18
CA PHE A 91 19.88 -1.38 -0.83
C PHE A 91 20.71 -2.39 -0.04
N THR A 92 20.06 -3.37 0.58
CA THR A 92 20.72 -4.33 1.48
C THR A 92 20.18 -5.75 1.36
N ARG A 93 21.08 -6.71 1.50
CA ARG A 93 20.78 -8.14 1.61
C ARG A 93 19.88 -8.47 2.79
N ALA A 94 19.84 -7.63 3.83
CA ALA A 94 18.97 -7.84 4.97
C ALA A 94 17.49 -7.90 4.54
N VAL A 95 17.09 -7.12 3.52
CA VAL A 95 15.74 -7.21 2.95
C VAL A 95 15.52 -8.53 2.21
N ASN A 96 16.54 -9.05 1.50
CA ASN A 96 16.45 -10.37 0.87
C ASN A 96 16.27 -11.50 1.91
N GLU A 97 16.93 -11.38 3.06
CA GLU A 97 16.91 -12.37 4.15
C GLU A 97 15.53 -12.50 4.81
N LEU A 98 14.72 -11.44 4.78
CA LEU A 98 13.32 -11.43 5.24
C LEU A 98 12.41 -12.36 4.46
N THR A 99 12.81 -12.80 3.26
CA THR A 99 12.02 -13.74 2.46
C THR A 99 12.57 -15.16 2.65
N PRO A 100 11.83 -16.06 3.34
CA PRO A 100 12.24 -17.45 3.49
C PRO A 100 12.34 -18.18 2.14
N ALA A 101 13.06 -19.30 2.12
CA ALA A 101 13.11 -20.19 0.96
C ALA A 101 11.70 -20.68 0.60
N ASN A 102 11.35 -20.68 -0.69
CA ASN A 102 10.07 -21.16 -1.21
C ASN A 102 8.83 -20.38 -0.75
N ALA A 103 8.98 -19.13 -0.30
CA ALA A 103 7.84 -18.28 0.03
C ALA A 103 7.03 -17.90 -1.23
N ASP A 104 5.70 -17.85 -1.09
CA ASP A 104 4.78 -17.45 -2.17
C ASP A 104 4.80 -15.93 -2.45
N SER A 105 5.43 -15.15 -1.57
CA SER A 105 5.59 -13.71 -1.68
C SER A 105 6.99 -13.30 -1.22
N TYR A 106 7.32 -12.02 -1.36
CA TYR A 106 8.62 -11.49 -0.99
C TYR A 106 8.49 -10.10 -0.37
N VAL A 107 9.45 -9.74 0.45
CA VAL A 107 9.58 -8.40 1.01
C VAL A 107 10.42 -7.54 0.05
N GLY A 108 9.83 -6.45 -0.44
CA GLY A 108 10.50 -5.54 -1.39
C GLY A 108 11.33 -4.46 -0.69
N GLY A 109 10.90 -4.05 0.49
CA GLY A 109 11.54 -3.04 1.32
C GLY A 109 10.90 -3.00 2.70
N PHE A 110 11.42 -2.12 3.54
CA PHE A 110 10.76 -1.72 4.78
C PHE A 110 11.23 -0.34 5.22
N THR A 111 10.40 0.34 5.98
CA THR A 111 10.73 1.50 6.79
C THR A 111 10.58 1.13 8.24
N PHE A 112 11.59 1.42 9.06
CA PHE A 112 11.54 1.10 10.47
C PHE A 112 11.56 2.37 11.30
N SER A 113 10.42 2.68 11.93
CA SER A 113 10.25 3.88 12.78
C SER A 113 11.29 4.01 13.91
N ARG A 114 12.02 2.94 14.26
CA ARG A 114 13.14 2.97 15.22
C ARG A 114 14.16 4.04 14.85
N ASP A 115 14.41 4.22 13.55
CA ASP A 115 15.50 5.06 13.06
C ASP A 115 15.16 6.52 13.27
N LEU A 116 13.89 6.82 13.51
CA LEU A 116 13.40 8.13 13.87
C LEU A 116 13.58 8.46 15.36
N PHE A 117 14.02 7.54 16.23
CA PHE A 117 14.19 7.81 17.66
C PHE A 117 15.62 8.20 18.02
N PRO A 118 15.82 9.00 19.07
CA PRO A 118 17.16 9.27 19.58
C PRO A 118 17.74 8.03 20.28
N ALA A 119 19.06 7.86 20.21
CA ALA A 119 19.74 6.74 20.89
C ALA A 119 19.67 6.82 22.43
N LYS A 120 19.42 8.02 22.96
CA LYS A 120 19.20 8.29 24.39
C LYS A 120 17.89 9.04 24.56
N ALA A 121 17.20 8.79 25.66
CA ALA A 121 15.91 9.43 25.92
C ALA A 121 16.07 10.95 26.03
N THR A 122 15.10 11.68 25.52
CA THR A 122 14.95 13.13 25.68
C THR A 122 13.77 13.40 26.61
N THR A 123 13.42 14.68 26.82
CA THR A 123 12.20 15.04 27.55
C THR A 123 10.94 14.58 26.82
N ASP A 124 11.01 14.48 25.49
CA ASP A 124 9.84 14.33 24.63
C ASP A 124 9.74 12.92 24.02
N LEU A 125 10.87 12.19 23.93
CA LEU A 125 10.95 10.89 23.27
C LEU A 125 11.75 9.85 24.06
N GLY A 126 11.29 8.61 23.97
CA GLY A 126 12.03 7.44 24.46
C GLY A 126 13.33 7.20 23.70
N ALA A 127 14.20 6.38 24.28
CA ALA A 127 15.46 5.98 23.68
C ALA A 127 15.30 4.74 22.79
N CYS A 128 16.02 4.71 21.67
CA CYS A 128 16.24 3.50 20.90
C CYS A 128 17.74 3.36 20.59
N ALA A 129 18.46 2.59 21.41
CA ALA A 129 19.93 2.50 21.33
C ALA A 129 20.45 1.95 19.98
N ALA A 130 19.61 1.19 19.26
CA ALA A 130 19.89 0.64 17.94
C ALA A 130 19.43 1.52 16.77
N SER A 131 18.93 2.74 17.04
CA SER A 131 18.45 3.66 16.00
C SER A 131 19.59 4.17 15.10
N ASN A 132 19.33 4.31 13.80
CA ASN A 132 20.21 5.04 12.89
C ASN A 132 20.06 6.58 12.97
N GLN A 133 19.10 7.06 13.78
CA GLN A 133 18.85 8.47 14.07
C GLN A 133 18.75 9.33 12.80
N GLY A 134 17.87 8.97 11.88
CA GLY A 134 17.63 9.70 10.65
C GLY A 134 16.53 9.07 9.78
N GLU A 135 16.27 9.72 8.66
CA GLU A 135 15.30 9.31 7.65
C GLU A 135 15.86 8.19 6.76
N PHE A 136 15.52 6.94 7.04
CA PHE A 136 15.98 5.78 6.26
C PHE A 136 14.84 4.85 5.87
N PHE A 137 14.95 4.27 4.68
CA PHE A 137 14.24 3.06 4.32
C PHE A 137 15.13 2.10 3.54
N TYR A 138 14.75 0.83 3.56
CA TYR A 138 15.58 -0.28 3.13
C TYR A 138 14.92 -0.98 1.95
N LEU A 139 15.72 -1.35 0.97
CA LEU A 139 15.29 -1.87 -0.31
C LEU A 139 15.99 -3.20 -0.60
N ILE A 140 15.26 -4.12 -1.23
CA ILE A 140 15.80 -5.39 -1.71
C ILE A 140 16.90 -5.15 -2.75
N THR A 141 17.95 -5.97 -2.70
CA THR A 141 19.05 -5.94 -3.69
C THR A 141 18.95 -7.13 -4.66
N PRO A 142 19.48 -7.03 -5.90
CA PRO A 142 19.62 -8.20 -6.74
C PRO A 142 20.51 -9.28 -6.10
N ASP A 143 20.08 -10.53 -6.27
CA ASP A 143 20.82 -11.76 -5.97
C ASP A 143 20.62 -12.75 -7.12
N PRO A 144 21.28 -12.53 -8.29
CA PRO A 144 21.01 -13.33 -9.49
C PRO A 144 21.41 -14.80 -9.37
N ALA A 145 22.26 -15.13 -8.40
CA ALA A 145 22.71 -16.48 -8.09
C ALA A 145 21.86 -17.17 -7.01
N GLY A 146 20.95 -16.44 -6.33
CA GLY A 146 20.10 -16.99 -5.27
C GLY A 146 20.90 -17.45 -4.06
N THR A 147 21.97 -16.74 -3.72
CA THR A 147 22.84 -17.05 -2.58
C THR A 147 22.15 -16.90 -1.23
N ILE A 148 21.12 -16.07 -1.15
CA ILE A 148 20.33 -15.80 0.05
C ILE A 148 19.06 -16.65 -0.02
N ASN A 149 18.90 -17.56 0.93
CA ASN A 149 17.73 -18.44 1.08
C ASN A 149 17.35 -19.24 -0.19
N GLY A 150 18.26 -19.38 -1.17
CA GLY A 150 17.96 -20.02 -2.47
C GLY A 150 17.05 -19.18 -3.39
N ASN A 151 16.75 -17.94 -3.01
CA ASN A 151 15.77 -17.10 -3.70
C ASN A 151 16.47 -16.26 -4.79
N ARG A 152 16.44 -16.72 -6.04
CA ARG A 152 17.01 -15.97 -7.17
C ARG A 152 16.26 -14.65 -7.42
N ARG A 153 16.97 -13.52 -7.34
CA ARG A 153 16.46 -12.17 -7.64
C ARG A 153 17.33 -11.52 -8.71
N THR A 154 16.90 -11.58 -9.98
CA THR A 154 17.66 -10.96 -11.07
C THR A 154 17.62 -9.43 -10.96
N ALA A 155 18.62 -8.74 -11.52
CA ALA A 155 18.62 -7.28 -11.55
C ALA A 155 17.35 -6.72 -12.22
N GLY A 156 16.91 -7.33 -13.33
CA GLY A 156 15.66 -6.92 -14.00
C GLY A 156 14.40 -7.14 -13.17
N PHE A 157 14.33 -8.21 -12.37
CA PHE A 157 13.22 -8.42 -11.45
C PHE A 157 13.17 -7.32 -10.38
N VAL A 158 14.31 -7.03 -9.75
CA VAL A 158 14.38 -5.99 -8.70
C VAL A 158 14.06 -4.63 -9.32
N ASP A 159 14.68 -4.28 -10.45
CA ASP A 159 14.46 -3.02 -11.18
C ASP A 159 12.99 -2.75 -11.52
N THR A 160 12.25 -3.81 -11.92
CA THR A 160 10.82 -3.72 -12.25
C THR A 160 9.98 -3.19 -11.07
N ASN A 161 10.41 -3.43 -9.83
CA ASN A 161 9.62 -3.10 -8.64
C ASN A 161 10.21 -1.94 -7.82
N THR A 162 11.49 -1.61 -8.02
CA THR A 162 12.22 -0.69 -7.13
C THR A 162 11.54 0.66 -6.95
N THR A 163 11.04 1.29 -8.03
CA THR A 163 10.49 2.66 -7.89
C THR A 163 9.17 2.67 -7.13
N ALA A 164 8.30 1.69 -7.37
CA ALA A 164 7.06 1.54 -6.63
C ALA A 164 7.33 1.28 -5.14
N VAL A 165 8.31 0.43 -4.82
CA VAL A 165 8.74 0.20 -3.43
C VAL A 165 9.33 1.47 -2.82
N ILE A 166 10.11 2.27 -3.57
CA ILE A 166 10.62 3.56 -3.07
C ILE A 166 9.45 4.49 -2.67
N ALA A 167 8.38 4.58 -3.47
CA ALA A 167 7.20 5.38 -3.12
C ALA A 167 6.46 4.81 -1.89
N HIS A 168 6.30 3.48 -1.85
CA HIS A 168 5.67 2.78 -0.73
C HIS A 168 6.40 3.06 0.60
N GLU A 169 7.71 2.83 0.64
CA GLU A 169 8.49 3.01 1.85
C GLU A 169 8.66 4.48 2.24
N PHE A 170 8.77 5.37 1.26
CA PHE A 170 8.84 6.80 1.55
C PHE A 170 7.54 7.31 2.20
N GLN A 171 6.38 6.78 1.80
CA GLN A 171 5.13 7.10 2.48
C GLN A 171 5.12 6.66 3.94
N HIS A 172 5.59 5.44 4.27
CA HIS A 172 5.72 4.99 5.66
C HIS A 172 6.62 5.93 6.47
N LEU A 173 7.75 6.33 5.88
CA LEU A 173 8.70 7.24 6.51
C LEU A 173 8.07 8.61 6.79
N ILE A 174 7.38 9.18 5.80
CA ILE A 174 6.63 10.44 5.97
C ILE A 174 5.60 10.28 7.10
N ASN A 175 4.80 9.20 7.09
CA ASN A 175 3.76 9.03 8.08
C ASN A 175 4.32 8.90 9.50
N GLY A 176 5.33 8.04 9.69
CA GLY A 176 6.02 7.88 10.97
C GLY A 176 6.64 9.18 11.48
N GLY A 177 7.43 9.86 10.64
CA GLY A 177 8.10 11.12 10.99
C GLY A 177 7.12 12.23 11.34
N ARG A 178 6.07 12.41 10.53
CA ARG A 178 5.06 13.46 10.77
C ARG A 178 4.26 13.19 12.03
N ARG A 179 3.90 11.93 12.32
CA ARG A 179 3.18 11.59 13.55
C ARG A 179 3.98 11.92 14.79
N ILE A 180 5.27 11.56 14.82
CA ILE A 180 6.15 11.84 15.97
C ILE A 180 6.43 13.35 16.09
N TYR A 181 6.89 13.99 15.02
CA TYR A 181 7.56 15.29 15.11
C TYR A 181 6.75 16.50 14.64
N VAL A 182 5.64 16.28 13.90
CA VAL A 182 4.84 17.37 13.34
C VAL A 182 3.46 17.44 13.97
N ASN A 183 2.78 16.30 14.10
CA ASN A 183 1.40 16.24 14.56
C ASN A 183 1.32 16.14 16.09
N GLY A 184 2.39 15.70 16.77
CA GLY A 184 2.36 15.41 18.21
C GLY A 184 1.44 14.23 18.56
N ALA A 185 1.41 13.20 17.71
CA ALA A 185 0.61 12.01 17.95
C ALA A 185 1.30 11.11 19.00
N SER A 186 0.52 10.50 19.90
CA SER A 186 1.06 9.60 20.93
C SER A 186 1.38 8.19 20.42
N ASP A 187 0.92 7.85 19.22
CA ASP A 187 1.05 6.53 18.61
C ASP A 187 1.27 6.67 17.09
N PHE A 188 1.83 5.62 16.48
CA PHE A 188 1.82 5.40 15.04
C PHE A 188 0.41 5.16 14.48
N GLU A 189 0.30 5.25 13.16
CA GLU A 189 -0.94 4.96 12.43
C GLU A 189 -1.30 3.47 12.58
N ALA A 190 -2.58 3.15 12.41
CA ALA A 190 -3.03 1.77 12.35
C ALA A 190 -2.44 1.09 11.11
N THR A 191 -1.86 -0.10 11.28
CA THR A 191 -1.14 -0.85 10.22
C THR A 191 -1.90 -0.89 8.90
N TRP A 192 -3.19 -1.22 8.90
CA TRP A 192 -3.99 -1.28 7.66
C TRP A 192 -4.09 0.06 6.92
N LEU A 193 -4.16 1.17 7.66
CA LEU A 193 -4.31 2.51 7.08
C LEU A 193 -2.96 3.02 6.59
N ASP A 194 -1.88 2.73 7.34
CA ASP A 194 -0.51 3.03 6.92
C ASP A 194 -0.17 2.30 5.61
N GLU A 195 -0.41 0.98 5.55
CA GLU A 195 -0.24 0.16 4.35
C GLU A 195 -1.15 0.59 3.19
N GLY A 196 -2.41 0.95 3.50
CA GLY A 196 -3.32 1.47 2.50
C GLY A 196 -2.81 2.76 1.86
N LEU A 197 -2.22 3.66 2.65
CA LEU A 197 -1.63 4.91 2.16
C LEU A 197 -0.33 4.65 1.38
N ALA A 198 0.50 3.71 1.80
CA ALA A 198 1.70 3.30 1.06
C ALA A 198 1.35 2.74 -0.33
N HIS A 199 0.28 1.95 -0.42
CA HIS A 199 -0.24 1.48 -1.71
C HIS A 199 -0.93 2.59 -2.53
N ILE A 200 -1.45 3.64 -1.90
CA ILE A 200 -1.88 4.85 -2.63
C ILE A 200 -0.66 5.56 -3.24
N ALA A 201 0.50 5.59 -2.57
CA ALA A 201 1.74 6.16 -3.13
C ALA A 201 2.13 5.47 -4.45
N GLU A 202 2.05 4.13 -4.50
CA GLU A 202 2.23 3.34 -5.73
C GLU A 202 1.22 3.73 -6.84
N GLU A 203 -0.04 3.96 -6.49
CA GLU A 203 -1.07 4.41 -7.46
C GLU A 203 -0.78 5.83 -8.00
N LEU A 204 -0.37 6.75 -7.12
CA LEU A 204 -0.04 8.11 -7.52
C LEU A 204 1.19 8.15 -8.44
N LEU A 205 2.19 7.29 -8.17
CA LEU A 205 3.32 7.05 -9.06
C LEU A 205 2.84 6.56 -10.43
N PHE A 206 1.98 5.53 -10.45
CA PHE A 206 1.37 5.02 -11.68
C PHE A 206 0.70 6.15 -12.48
N TYR A 207 -0.15 6.97 -11.85
CA TYR A 207 -0.84 8.06 -12.53
C TYR A 207 0.14 9.04 -13.18
N ARG A 208 1.20 9.40 -12.45
CA ARG A 208 2.23 10.30 -12.97
C ARG A 208 2.95 9.69 -14.16
N GLU A 209 3.42 8.45 -14.06
CA GLU A 209 4.19 7.80 -15.14
C GLU A 209 3.31 7.47 -16.35
N ALA A 210 2.04 7.14 -16.14
CA ALA A 210 1.09 6.81 -17.20
C ALA A 210 0.50 8.05 -17.91
N GLY A 211 0.64 9.24 -17.32
CA GLY A 211 -0.05 10.45 -17.77
C GLY A 211 -1.57 10.34 -17.64
N LEU A 212 -2.01 9.73 -16.54
CA LEU A 212 -3.41 9.46 -16.21
C LEU A 212 -3.76 10.11 -14.87
N GLY A 213 -5.00 9.93 -14.42
CA GLY A 213 -5.44 10.39 -13.10
C GLY A 213 -6.65 9.61 -12.61
N PRO A 214 -7.09 9.88 -11.38
CA PRO A 214 -8.28 9.26 -10.82
C PRO A 214 -9.54 9.70 -11.58
N LYS A 215 -10.64 8.98 -11.38
CA LYS A 215 -11.98 9.27 -11.93
C LYS A 215 -12.06 9.21 -13.47
N GLN A 216 -11.17 8.45 -14.11
CA GLN A 216 -11.12 8.26 -15.56
C GLN A 216 -11.70 6.93 -16.04
N ASN A 217 -12.26 6.13 -15.13
CA ASN A 217 -12.73 4.77 -15.35
C ASN A 217 -11.73 3.91 -16.12
N LEU A 218 -10.52 3.76 -15.57
CA LEU A 218 -9.40 3.12 -16.26
C LEU A 218 -9.72 1.66 -16.58
N ASP A 219 -9.69 1.31 -17.86
CA ASP A 219 -10.02 -0.01 -18.38
C ASP A 219 -8.86 -0.62 -19.19
N THR A 220 -9.00 -1.89 -19.61
CA THR A 220 -7.98 -2.56 -20.42
C THR A 220 -7.64 -1.79 -21.70
N PRO A 221 -8.60 -1.39 -22.56
CA PRO A 221 -8.32 -0.59 -23.75
C PRO A 221 -7.48 0.66 -23.48
N LEU A 222 -7.83 1.45 -22.48
CA LEU A 222 -7.14 2.70 -22.15
C LEU A 222 -5.71 2.46 -21.66
N LEU A 223 -5.52 1.45 -20.79
CA LEU A 223 -4.20 1.04 -20.30
C LEU A 223 -3.32 0.51 -21.43
N ARG A 224 -3.91 -0.14 -22.44
CA ARG A 224 -3.19 -0.68 -23.60
C ARG A 224 -2.97 0.30 -24.74
N ALA A 225 -3.56 1.49 -24.65
CA ALA A 225 -3.50 2.50 -25.71
C ALA A 225 -2.08 3.04 -25.98
N SER A 226 -1.15 2.91 -25.03
CA SER A 226 0.26 3.26 -25.24
C SER A 226 1.21 2.32 -24.51
N THR A 227 2.45 2.24 -24.98
CA THR A 227 3.51 1.50 -24.26
C THR A 227 3.78 2.11 -22.89
N GLN A 228 3.77 3.44 -22.77
CA GLN A 228 3.97 4.15 -21.50
C GLN A 228 2.97 3.69 -20.43
N ARG A 229 1.67 3.66 -20.74
CA ARG A 229 0.62 3.25 -19.79
C ARG A 229 0.72 1.78 -19.41
N ARG A 230 1.01 0.90 -20.37
CA ARG A 230 1.22 -0.53 -20.10
C ARG A 230 2.43 -0.76 -19.21
N THR A 231 3.53 -0.05 -19.48
CA THR A 231 4.75 -0.14 -18.68
C THR A 231 4.49 0.37 -17.26
N ALA A 232 3.93 1.57 -17.09
CA ALA A 232 3.59 2.11 -15.77
C ALA A 232 2.64 1.17 -14.99
N PHE A 233 1.60 0.63 -15.63
CA PHE A 233 0.72 -0.34 -14.96
C PHE A 233 1.48 -1.58 -14.48
N ASN A 234 2.36 -2.14 -15.31
CA ASN A 234 3.13 -3.33 -14.96
C ASN A 234 4.15 -3.08 -13.84
N LEU A 235 4.76 -1.89 -13.81
CA LEU A 235 5.79 -1.52 -12.83
C LEU A 235 5.17 -1.11 -11.49
N ASP A 236 4.11 -0.30 -11.53
CA ASP A 236 3.67 0.44 -10.34
C ASP A 236 2.31 -0.03 -9.81
N MET A 237 1.45 -0.63 -10.65
CA MET A 237 0.06 -0.94 -10.27
C MET A 237 -0.24 -2.45 -10.19
N LEU A 238 0.53 -3.29 -10.86
CA LEU A 238 0.29 -4.73 -10.92
C LEU A 238 0.33 -5.38 -9.52
N GLY A 239 1.19 -4.87 -8.64
CA GLY A 239 1.25 -5.28 -7.23
C GLY A 239 -0.08 -5.04 -6.49
N ASN A 240 -0.61 -3.83 -6.58
CA ASN A 240 -1.91 -3.47 -6.00
C ASN A 240 -3.04 -4.29 -6.61
N ALA A 241 -3.04 -4.49 -7.93
CA ALA A 241 -4.02 -5.34 -8.61
C ALA A 241 -3.99 -6.80 -8.09
N GLY A 242 -2.82 -7.36 -7.81
CA GLY A 242 -2.68 -8.71 -7.24
C GLY A 242 -3.20 -8.82 -5.80
N ARG A 243 -2.92 -7.81 -4.96
CA ARG A 243 -3.42 -7.73 -3.57
C ARG A 243 -4.93 -7.59 -3.53
N TYR A 244 -5.48 -6.70 -4.36
CA TYR A 244 -6.92 -6.52 -4.47
C TYR A 244 -7.61 -7.77 -5.02
N GLN A 245 -7.00 -8.49 -5.96
CA GLN A 245 -7.49 -9.79 -6.41
C GLN A 245 -7.56 -10.80 -5.26
N SER A 246 -6.55 -10.82 -4.37
CA SER A 246 -6.54 -11.70 -3.20
C SER A 246 -7.70 -11.40 -2.26
N TYR A 247 -8.06 -10.12 -2.07
CA TYR A 247 -9.27 -9.73 -1.36
C TYR A 247 -10.54 -10.21 -2.07
N LEU A 248 -10.70 -9.94 -3.37
CA LEU A 248 -11.90 -10.29 -4.16
C LEU A 248 -12.18 -11.80 -4.20
N LYS A 249 -11.15 -12.64 -4.06
CA LYS A 249 -11.30 -14.11 -3.96
C LYS A 249 -11.91 -14.57 -2.63
N ALA A 250 -11.77 -13.79 -1.55
CA ALA A 250 -12.25 -14.16 -0.22
C ALA A 250 -12.74 -12.95 0.62
N PRO A 251 -13.70 -12.15 0.11
CA PRO A 251 -14.11 -10.89 0.73
C PRO A 251 -14.89 -11.07 2.03
N SER A 252 -15.43 -12.27 2.31
CA SER A 252 -16.07 -12.57 3.60
C SER A 252 -15.06 -12.89 4.71
N LYS A 253 -13.79 -13.15 4.34
CA LYS A 253 -12.71 -13.52 5.27
C LYS A 253 -11.63 -12.45 5.40
N SER A 254 -11.74 -11.37 4.64
CA SER A 254 -10.78 -10.27 4.60
C SER A 254 -11.49 -8.94 4.81
N SER A 255 -10.82 -7.97 5.42
CA SER A 255 -11.37 -6.66 5.73
C SER A 255 -10.33 -5.58 5.41
N PRO A 256 -10.74 -4.42 4.87
CA PRO A 256 -9.82 -3.30 4.63
C PRO A 256 -9.24 -2.71 5.91
N TYR A 257 -9.77 -3.06 7.08
CA TYR A 257 -9.30 -2.56 8.38
C TYR A 257 -9.10 -3.67 9.40
N ALA A 258 -8.74 -4.88 8.94
CA ALA A 258 -8.29 -5.93 9.83
C ALA A 258 -7.02 -5.48 10.58
N ALA A 259 -6.90 -5.86 11.86
CA ALA A 259 -5.70 -5.62 12.66
C ALA A 259 -4.59 -6.63 12.31
N ASN A 260 -4.18 -6.65 11.04
CA ASN A 260 -3.11 -7.48 10.51
C ASN A 260 -2.45 -6.79 9.31
N ASP A 261 -1.48 -7.47 8.74
CA ASP A 261 -0.71 -7.01 7.59
C ASP A 261 -0.84 -7.96 6.38
N SER A 262 -2.01 -8.59 6.22
CA SER A 262 -2.18 -9.55 5.12
C SER A 262 -2.27 -8.85 3.77
N LEU A 263 -1.77 -9.50 2.72
CA LEU A 263 -1.85 -8.99 1.35
C LEU A 263 -3.29 -8.67 0.91
N SER A 264 -4.29 -9.44 1.39
CA SER A 264 -5.70 -9.15 1.10
C SER A 264 -6.21 -7.92 1.85
N THR A 265 -5.83 -7.72 3.11
CA THR A 265 -6.14 -6.50 3.86
C THR A 265 -5.54 -5.28 3.18
N ARG A 266 -4.26 -5.34 2.79
CA ARG A 266 -3.56 -4.28 2.07
C ARG A 266 -4.28 -3.86 0.78
N GLY A 267 -4.64 -4.85 -0.06
CA GLY A 267 -5.38 -4.59 -1.30
C GLY A 267 -6.79 -4.02 -1.09
N ALA A 268 -7.47 -4.48 -0.04
CA ALA A 268 -8.78 -3.95 0.34
C ALA A 268 -8.68 -2.51 0.87
N ALA A 269 -7.68 -2.22 1.71
CA ALA A 269 -7.42 -0.90 2.28
C ALA A 269 -7.15 0.13 1.17
N TRP A 270 -6.26 -0.20 0.23
CA TRP A 270 -5.99 0.63 -0.95
C TRP A 270 -7.26 0.91 -1.75
N SER A 271 -8.02 -0.14 -2.12
CA SER A 271 -9.25 0.02 -2.91
C SER A 271 -10.30 0.88 -2.19
N LEU A 272 -10.48 0.68 -0.88
CA LEU A 272 -11.39 1.48 -0.08
C LEU A 272 -10.94 2.95 -0.04
N LEU A 273 -9.65 3.22 0.21
CA LEU A 273 -9.14 4.59 0.24
C LEU A 273 -9.32 5.30 -1.11
N ARG A 274 -9.08 4.61 -2.23
CA ARG A 274 -9.36 5.14 -3.57
C ARG A 274 -10.83 5.48 -3.77
N TYR A 275 -11.72 4.56 -3.40
CA TYR A 275 -13.17 4.74 -3.50
C TYR A 275 -13.65 5.96 -2.67
N LEU A 276 -13.10 6.12 -1.47
CA LEU A 276 -13.42 7.23 -0.57
C LEU A 276 -12.85 8.56 -1.08
N ALA A 277 -11.60 8.57 -1.55
CA ALA A 277 -10.96 9.76 -2.11
C ALA A 277 -11.75 10.29 -3.31
N ASP A 278 -12.23 9.40 -4.20
CA ASP A 278 -13.04 9.77 -5.36
C ASP A 278 -14.34 10.52 -4.99
N ARG A 279 -14.87 10.23 -3.80
CA ARG A 279 -16.17 10.70 -3.30
C ARG A 279 -16.08 11.73 -2.18
N SER A 280 -14.88 12.04 -1.72
CA SER A 280 -14.67 12.95 -0.59
C SER A 280 -15.02 14.42 -0.89
N GLY A 281 -15.18 14.77 -2.17
CA GLY A 281 -15.27 16.15 -2.63
C GLY A 281 -13.94 16.92 -2.57
N ARG A 282 -12.87 16.30 -2.09
CA ARG A 282 -11.51 16.86 -2.03
C ARG A 282 -10.69 16.44 -3.25
N THR A 283 -9.60 17.15 -3.48
CA THR A 283 -8.51 16.63 -4.32
C THR A 283 -7.82 15.49 -3.60
N ASP A 284 -7.18 14.58 -4.34
CA ASP A 284 -6.41 13.47 -3.76
C ASP A 284 -5.39 13.97 -2.75
N ASN A 285 -4.58 14.97 -3.10
CA ASN A 285 -3.61 15.56 -2.17
C ASN A 285 -4.27 16.07 -0.89
N ALA A 286 -5.39 16.79 -0.98
CA ALA A 286 -6.07 17.30 0.22
C ALA A 286 -6.72 16.20 1.07
N PHE A 287 -7.11 15.08 0.46
CA PHE A 287 -7.67 13.93 1.17
C PHE A 287 -6.58 13.13 1.89
N PHE A 288 -5.55 12.69 1.18
CA PHE A 288 -4.47 11.88 1.74
C PHE A 288 -3.60 12.68 2.73
N PHE A 289 -3.39 13.98 2.47
CA PHE A 289 -2.66 14.85 3.39
C PHE A 289 -3.39 14.92 4.73
N ALA A 290 -4.72 15.06 4.71
CA ALA A 290 -5.51 15.13 5.94
C ALA A 290 -5.48 13.83 6.75
N LEU A 291 -5.32 12.67 6.10
CA LEU A 291 -5.15 11.39 6.81
C LEU A 291 -3.80 11.31 7.51
N VAL A 292 -2.71 11.68 6.82
CA VAL A 292 -1.35 11.63 7.39
C VAL A 292 -1.12 12.72 8.45
N ASN A 293 -1.79 13.86 8.32
CA ASN A 293 -1.60 15.05 9.17
C ASN A 293 -2.64 15.13 10.29
N SER A 294 -2.71 14.06 11.08
CA SER A 294 -3.69 13.86 12.14
C SER A 294 -3.04 13.23 13.37
N THR A 295 -3.56 13.53 14.54
CA THR A 295 -3.24 12.80 15.77
C THR A 295 -4.11 11.55 15.95
N ALA A 296 -5.29 11.51 15.34
CA ALA A 296 -6.13 10.33 15.30
C ALA A 296 -5.47 9.22 14.45
N LYS A 297 -5.85 7.97 14.69
CA LYS A 297 -5.42 6.80 13.89
C LYS A 297 -6.59 5.89 13.52
N GLY A 298 -6.42 5.06 12.50
CA GLY A 298 -7.37 4.06 12.05
C GLY A 298 -8.74 4.62 11.68
N ILE A 299 -9.80 3.89 12.06
CA ILE A 299 -11.18 4.28 11.75
C ILE A 299 -11.58 5.66 12.30
N PRO A 300 -11.21 6.04 13.55
CA PRO A 300 -11.40 7.42 14.02
C PRO A 300 -10.78 8.49 13.11
N ASN A 301 -9.57 8.26 12.60
CA ASN A 301 -8.92 9.16 11.65
C ASN A 301 -9.71 9.24 10.33
N LEU A 302 -9.99 8.09 9.73
CA LEU A 302 -10.72 8.01 8.46
C LEU A 302 -12.11 8.65 8.55
N LYS A 303 -12.84 8.44 9.66
CA LYS A 303 -14.15 9.07 9.90
C LYS A 303 -14.04 10.59 10.04
N THR A 304 -12.96 11.09 10.63
CA THR A 304 -12.72 12.54 10.77
C THR A 304 -12.46 13.19 9.41
N VAL A 305 -11.70 12.52 8.54
CA VAL A 305 -11.34 13.06 7.22
C VAL A 305 -12.46 12.90 6.20
N TYR A 306 -13.07 11.71 6.12
CA TYR A 306 -14.10 11.40 5.13
C TYR A 306 -15.48 11.95 5.55
N GLY A 307 -15.88 11.71 6.79
CA GLY A 307 -17.18 12.15 7.33
C GLY A 307 -17.93 11.07 8.11
N ALA A 308 -19.06 11.48 8.70
CA ALA A 308 -19.84 10.64 9.62
C ALA A 308 -20.47 9.41 8.96
N ASP A 309 -20.74 9.45 7.65
CA ASP A 309 -21.35 8.36 6.87
C ASP A 309 -20.32 7.36 6.30
N LEU A 310 -19.14 7.26 6.93
CA LEU A 310 -18.16 6.22 6.58
C LEU A 310 -18.76 4.79 6.55
N PRO A 311 -19.66 4.39 7.47
CA PRO A 311 -20.30 3.07 7.38
C PRO A 311 -21.14 2.88 6.10
N GLY A 312 -21.87 3.92 5.65
CA GLY A 312 -22.62 3.89 4.40
C GLY A 312 -21.69 3.75 3.19
N ALA A 313 -20.59 4.49 3.17
CA ALA A 313 -19.60 4.38 2.10
C ALA A 313 -18.92 3.00 2.05
N VAL A 314 -18.63 2.36 3.20
CA VAL A 314 -18.09 1.00 3.23
C VAL A 314 -19.10 -0.03 2.73
N ARG A 315 -20.40 0.15 3.02
CA ARG A 315 -21.48 -0.67 2.44
C ARG A 315 -21.49 -0.54 0.92
N ASP A 316 -21.46 0.68 0.40
CA ASP A 316 -21.58 0.96 -1.04
C ASP A 316 -20.32 0.51 -1.81
N TRP A 317 -19.14 0.70 -1.23
CA TRP A 317 -17.88 0.13 -1.74
C TRP A 317 -17.93 -1.41 -1.80
N ASN A 318 -18.43 -2.07 -0.74
CA ASN A 318 -18.62 -3.52 -0.77
C ASN A 318 -19.56 -3.92 -1.91
N ALA A 319 -20.70 -3.26 -2.06
CA ALA A 319 -21.64 -3.55 -3.13
C ALA A 319 -21.05 -3.28 -4.53
N SER A 320 -20.23 -2.23 -4.70
CA SER A 320 -19.65 -1.85 -6.00
C SER A 320 -18.81 -2.96 -6.62
N HIS A 321 -18.13 -3.79 -5.81
CA HIS A 321 -17.33 -4.91 -6.31
C HIS A 321 -18.07 -5.84 -7.27
N ALA A 322 -19.37 -6.02 -7.10
CA ALA A 322 -20.17 -6.97 -7.88
C ALA A 322 -20.94 -6.34 -9.04
N VAL A 323 -21.08 -5.01 -9.08
CA VAL A 323 -22.05 -4.33 -9.95
C VAL A 323 -21.45 -3.20 -10.80
N ASP A 324 -20.30 -2.65 -10.39
CA ASP A 324 -19.55 -1.63 -11.10
C ASP A 324 -19.29 -2.01 -12.55
N ASP A 325 -19.58 -1.11 -13.50
CA ASP A 325 -19.46 -1.30 -14.96
C ASP A 325 -20.22 -2.51 -15.57
N ILE A 326 -20.97 -3.28 -14.79
CA ILE A 326 -21.73 -4.46 -15.27
C ILE A 326 -23.23 -4.15 -15.37
N VAL A 327 -23.74 -3.26 -14.52
CA VAL A 327 -25.15 -2.88 -14.51
C VAL A 327 -25.31 -1.36 -14.38
N SER A 328 -26.39 -0.84 -14.94
CA SER A 328 -26.81 0.53 -14.64
C SER A 328 -27.33 0.58 -13.21
N ALA A 329 -26.47 1.04 -12.30
CA ALA A 329 -26.76 1.19 -10.87
C ALA A 329 -26.57 2.64 -10.41
N ALA A 330 -26.93 2.91 -9.16
CA ALA A 330 -26.71 4.21 -8.55
C ALA A 330 -25.21 4.57 -8.52
N ALA A 331 -24.90 5.87 -8.52
CA ALA A 331 -23.52 6.37 -8.67
C ALA A 331 -22.59 5.92 -7.54
N GLU A 332 -23.11 5.74 -6.33
CA GLU A 332 -22.40 5.18 -5.18
C GLU A 332 -21.94 3.74 -5.41
N LEU A 333 -22.58 2.99 -6.30
CA LEU A 333 -22.23 1.60 -6.61
C LEU A 333 -21.25 1.44 -7.78
N GLN A 334 -20.71 2.55 -8.31
CA GLN A 334 -19.68 2.54 -9.35
C GLN A 334 -18.29 2.83 -8.75
N GLN A 335 -17.19 2.55 -9.45
CA GLN A 335 -15.83 2.90 -9.05
C GLN A 335 -15.22 3.88 -10.06
N PRO A 336 -15.27 5.21 -9.81
CA PRO A 336 -14.94 6.20 -10.82
C PRO A 336 -13.53 6.07 -11.40
N SER A 337 -12.56 5.63 -10.61
CA SER A 337 -11.16 5.55 -11.06
C SER A 337 -10.84 4.30 -11.88
N TRP A 338 -11.49 3.16 -11.64
CA TRP A 338 -11.00 1.87 -12.16
C TRP A 338 -12.13 0.93 -12.56
N ASN A 339 -12.09 0.46 -13.81
CA ASN A 339 -12.93 -0.63 -14.30
C ASN A 339 -12.23 -1.97 -14.09
N TRP A 340 -12.32 -2.50 -12.86
CA TRP A 340 -11.66 -3.76 -12.51
C TRP A 340 -12.25 -4.99 -13.23
N HIS A 341 -13.52 -4.95 -13.61
CA HIS A 341 -14.13 -6.00 -14.41
C HIS A 341 -13.45 -6.13 -15.79
N SER A 342 -13.13 -5.01 -16.45
CA SER A 342 -12.37 -4.98 -17.70
C SER A 342 -10.92 -5.43 -17.50
N ILE A 343 -10.27 -4.96 -16.44
CA ILE A 343 -8.85 -5.24 -16.19
C ILE A 343 -8.60 -6.71 -15.86
N TYR A 344 -9.37 -7.32 -14.96
CA TYR A 344 -9.12 -8.70 -14.52
C TYR A 344 -9.45 -9.75 -15.58
N VAL A 345 -10.34 -9.46 -16.54
CA VAL A 345 -10.51 -10.35 -17.71
C VAL A 345 -9.18 -10.49 -18.46
N THR A 346 -8.42 -9.41 -18.58
CA THR A 346 -7.09 -9.45 -19.22
C THR A 346 -6.02 -10.07 -18.32
N LEU A 347 -6.01 -9.73 -17.03
CA LEU A 347 -4.96 -10.21 -16.10
C LEU A 347 -5.13 -11.68 -15.69
N SER A 348 -6.36 -12.19 -15.65
CA SER A 348 -6.67 -13.49 -15.03
C SER A 348 -7.71 -14.31 -15.78
N GLY A 349 -8.16 -13.86 -16.95
CA GLY A 349 -9.16 -14.53 -17.78
C GLY A 349 -10.61 -14.35 -17.31
N ALA A 350 -10.82 -13.94 -16.06
CA ALA A 350 -12.13 -13.66 -15.48
C ALA A 350 -12.00 -12.69 -14.30
N TYR A 351 -13.12 -12.02 -13.97
CA TYR A 351 -13.19 -11.22 -12.75
C TYR A 351 -13.13 -12.13 -11.50
N PRO A 352 -12.33 -11.81 -10.45
CA PRO A 352 -12.03 -12.78 -9.40
C PRO A 352 -13.19 -13.02 -8.42
N LEU A 353 -14.08 -12.03 -8.27
CA LEU A 353 -15.21 -12.13 -7.35
C LEU A 353 -16.24 -13.12 -7.88
N THR A 354 -16.62 -14.09 -7.04
CA THR A 354 -17.66 -15.07 -7.36
C THR A 354 -18.95 -14.77 -6.60
N LEU A 355 -20.07 -14.73 -7.31
CA LEU A 355 -21.41 -14.61 -6.72
C LEU A 355 -22.04 -16.00 -6.57
N ALA A 356 -22.32 -16.42 -5.34
CA ALA A 356 -22.96 -17.70 -5.07
C ALA A 356 -24.43 -17.67 -5.51
N ALA A 357 -24.90 -18.72 -6.20
CA ALA A 357 -26.31 -18.82 -6.56
C ALA A 357 -27.17 -19.12 -5.32
N LEU A 358 -28.21 -18.31 -5.10
CA LEU A 358 -29.24 -18.57 -4.11
C LEU A 358 -30.49 -19.08 -4.83
N ALA A 359 -30.92 -20.30 -4.49
CA ALA A 359 -32.12 -20.91 -5.05
C ALA A 359 -33.40 -20.39 -4.36
N ASN A 360 -34.55 -20.53 -5.02
CA ASN A 360 -35.84 -20.26 -4.39
C ASN A 360 -36.06 -21.19 -3.18
N GLY A 361 -36.42 -20.63 -2.02
CA GLY A 361 -36.51 -21.35 -0.76
C GLY A 361 -35.15 -21.80 -0.19
N GLY A 362 -34.05 -21.46 -0.83
CA GLY A 362 -32.70 -21.80 -0.39
C GLY A 362 -32.25 -20.94 0.79
N THR A 363 -31.43 -21.51 1.65
CA THR A 363 -30.73 -20.80 2.73
C THR A 363 -29.24 -20.82 2.45
N ALA A 364 -28.59 -19.67 2.61
CA ALA A 364 -27.14 -19.56 2.64
C ALA A 364 -26.70 -19.16 4.05
N SER A 365 -25.70 -19.84 4.58
CA SER A 365 -25.12 -19.58 5.90
C SER A 365 -23.61 -19.47 5.78
N GLY A 366 -23.00 -18.58 6.56
CA GLY A 366 -21.55 -18.42 6.60
C GLY A 366 -21.12 -17.37 7.62
N THR A 367 -19.81 -17.18 7.72
CA THR A 367 -19.20 -16.16 8.57
C THR A 367 -18.71 -15.02 7.70
N ILE A 368 -18.97 -13.79 8.14
CA ILE A 368 -18.46 -12.57 7.51
C ILE A 368 -17.68 -11.80 8.58
N VAL A 369 -16.42 -11.46 8.28
CA VAL A 369 -15.61 -10.60 9.14
C VAL A 369 -16.13 -9.16 9.08
N ALA A 370 -15.88 -8.36 10.14
CA ALA A 370 -16.27 -6.95 10.12
C ALA A 370 -15.64 -6.20 8.94
N GLY A 371 -16.46 -5.53 8.12
CA GLY A 371 -16.02 -4.84 6.90
C GLY A 371 -15.89 -5.71 5.65
N GLY A 372 -16.01 -7.03 5.80
CA GLY A 372 -16.13 -7.96 4.70
C GLY A 372 -17.56 -8.07 4.16
N ALA A 373 -17.71 -8.82 3.07
CA ALA A 373 -19.00 -9.06 2.44
C ALA A 373 -19.09 -10.46 1.82
N ALA A 374 -20.32 -10.98 1.73
CA ALA A 374 -20.65 -12.19 0.98
C ALA A 374 -21.63 -11.84 -0.14
N TYR A 375 -21.43 -12.45 -1.31
CA TYR A 375 -22.11 -12.04 -2.54
C TYR A 375 -22.96 -13.19 -3.08
N TYR A 376 -24.24 -12.90 -3.32
CA TYR A 376 -25.20 -13.87 -3.81
C TYR A 376 -25.92 -13.32 -5.04
N ARG A 377 -26.29 -14.23 -5.94
CA ARG A 377 -27.18 -13.95 -7.07
C ARG A 377 -28.47 -14.77 -6.94
N LEU A 378 -29.61 -14.11 -7.10
CA LEU A 378 -30.93 -14.71 -7.08
C LEU A 378 -31.66 -14.36 -8.38
N GLY A 379 -32.24 -15.37 -9.04
CA GLY A 379 -33.14 -15.16 -10.18
C GLY A 379 -34.58 -14.98 -9.71
N VAL A 380 -35.23 -13.91 -10.13
CA VAL A 380 -36.66 -13.68 -9.91
C VAL A 380 -37.37 -13.69 -11.26
N PRO A 381 -38.38 -14.56 -11.48
CA PRO A 381 -39.14 -14.59 -12.73
C PRO A 381 -39.80 -13.24 -13.03
N ALA A 382 -40.05 -12.95 -14.31
CA ALA A 382 -40.77 -11.74 -14.71
C ALA A 382 -42.15 -11.67 -14.03
N GLY A 383 -42.48 -10.52 -13.42
CA GLY A 383 -43.70 -10.34 -12.62
C GLY A 383 -43.69 -11.03 -11.26
N GLY A 384 -42.61 -11.71 -10.90
CA GLY A 384 -42.42 -12.35 -9.60
C GLY A 384 -41.87 -11.38 -8.54
N SER A 385 -41.96 -11.81 -7.28
CA SER A 385 -41.34 -11.15 -6.13
C SER A 385 -40.49 -12.14 -5.36
N ALA A 386 -39.39 -11.66 -4.76
CA ALA A 386 -38.61 -12.42 -3.79
C ALA A 386 -38.66 -11.75 -2.43
N THR A 387 -38.71 -12.55 -1.37
CA THR A 387 -38.49 -12.10 0.00
C THR A 387 -37.15 -12.63 0.48
N LEU A 388 -36.31 -11.75 1.00
CA LEU A 388 -35.02 -12.09 1.56
C LEU A 388 -35.03 -11.76 3.05
N SER A 389 -34.62 -12.72 3.87
CA SER A 389 -34.44 -12.53 5.30
C SER A 389 -32.98 -12.70 5.66
N LEU A 390 -32.44 -11.75 6.41
CA LEU A 390 -31.12 -11.84 7.00
C LEU A 390 -31.27 -12.13 8.50
N SER A 391 -30.63 -13.18 8.98
CA SER A 391 -30.61 -13.55 10.40
C SER A 391 -29.18 -13.75 10.88
N ASP A 392 -28.86 -13.19 12.04
CA ASP A 392 -27.62 -13.45 12.77
C ASP A 392 -27.97 -14.30 14.01
N PRO A 393 -27.39 -15.51 14.19
CA PRO A 393 -27.61 -16.32 15.38
C PRO A 393 -27.08 -15.66 16.67
N SER A 394 -26.25 -14.62 16.56
CA SER A 394 -25.70 -13.84 17.67
C SER A 394 -26.42 -12.47 17.81
N PRO A 395 -27.23 -12.26 18.86
CA PRO A 395 -27.99 -11.02 19.04
C PRO A 395 -27.14 -9.77 19.32
N THR A 396 -25.84 -9.91 19.61
CA THR A 396 -24.93 -8.78 19.91
C THR A 396 -24.21 -8.23 18.67
N THR A 397 -24.13 -8.99 17.57
CA THR A 397 -23.48 -8.62 16.30
C THR A 397 -24.49 -8.17 15.22
N ALA A 398 -25.76 -8.51 15.42
CA ALA A 398 -26.85 -8.27 14.46
C ALA A 398 -27.06 -6.80 14.06
N ALA A 399 -26.70 -5.83 14.92
CA ALA A 399 -26.99 -4.41 14.68
C ALA A 399 -26.22 -3.79 13.49
N ASN A 400 -25.13 -4.42 13.05
CA ASN A 400 -24.25 -3.86 12.01
C ASN A 400 -24.21 -4.70 10.71
N LEU A 401 -24.86 -5.87 10.68
CA LEU A 401 -24.95 -6.68 9.48
C LEU A 401 -26.05 -6.11 8.56
N GLN A 402 -25.72 -5.87 7.30
CA GLN A 402 -26.63 -5.25 6.34
C GLN A 402 -26.90 -6.17 5.17
N LEU A 403 -28.17 -6.22 4.74
CA LEU A 403 -28.57 -6.84 3.49
C LEU A 403 -28.71 -5.74 2.43
N VAL A 404 -27.84 -5.77 1.42
CA VAL A 404 -27.92 -4.88 0.27
C VAL A 404 -28.48 -5.66 -0.92
N VAL A 405 -29.55 -5.14 -1.53
CA VAL A 405 -30.19 -5.76 -2.69
C VAL A 405 -30.06 -4.82 -3.88
N VAL A 406 -29.32 -5.25 -4.90
CA VAL A 406 -29.16 -4.52 -6.15
C VAL A 406 -29.89 -5.26 -7.26
N ARG A 407 -30.82 -4.60 -7.95
CA ARG A 407 -31.48 -5.15 -9.13
C ARG A 407 -30.53 -5.00 -10.33
N THR A 408 -30.26 -6.11 -11.01
CA THR A 408 -29.28 -6.16 -12.11
C THR A 408 -29.89 -6.42 -13.49
N ARG A 409 -31.21 -6.69 -13.56
CA ARG A 409 -31.97 -6.97 -14.79
C ARG A 409 -33.40 -6.48 -14.68
#